data_AF-A0A6M4GVN8-F1
#
_entry.id   AF-A0A6M4GVN8-F1
#
_cell.length_a   1.000
_cell.length_b   1.000
_cell.length_c   1.000
_cell.angle_alpha   90.00
_cell.angle_beta   90.00
_cell.angle_gamma   90.00
#
_symmetry.space_group_name_H-M   'P 1'
#
loop_
_entity.id
_entity.type
_entity.pdbx_description
1 polymer ?
#
loop_
_entity_poly.entity_id
_entity_poly.type
_entity_poly.pdbx_seq_one_letter_code
_entity_poly.pdbx_strand_id
1 'polypeptide(L)'
;MRPALLLALVLVVPFPAFAAYDVAAWEEDFTTLGLQAEAFSKCEGRMTEKPRFKGCLQMWDDAKKRVVRMEKFAKATPDPFRTVRMKEQEEKLGTATAFLAPEVRALPKATYSKLMANDKQLATLKPEIEALRKPAPKKPLS
;
A
#
# COMPACT_ATOMS: atom_id res chain seq x y z
N MET A 1 -12.08 59.20 -30.04
CA MET A 1 -13.25 58.29 -29.99
C MET A 1 -12.75 56.87 -30.22
N ARG A 2 -13.19 55.94 -29.35
CA ARG A 2 -12.97 54.48 -29.18
C ARG A 2 -12.31 53.65 -30.33
N PRO A 3 -11.68 52.47 -30.07
CA PRO A 3 -11.92 51.60 -28.91
C PRO A 3 -10.68 51.02 -28.20
N ALA A 4 -10.92 50.61 -26.96
CA ALA A 4 -10.04 49.82 -26.12
C ALA A 4 -9.92 48.39 -26.64
N LEU A 5 -8.69 47.93 -26.89
CA LEU A 5 -8.35 46.52 -27.06
C LEU A 5 -8.17 45.90 -25.67
N LEU A 6 -9.24 45.29 -25.17
CA LEU A 6 -9.16 44.33 -24.07
C LEU A 6 -8.54 43.04 -24.61
N LEU A 7 -7.22 42.90 -24.43
CA LEU A 7 -6.51 41.65 -24.60
C LEU A 7 -6.92 40.72 -23.46
N ALA A 8 -7.89 39.85 -23.73
CA ALA A 8 -8.20 38.71 -22.89
C ALA A 8 -7.03 37.72 -22.94
N LEU A 9 -6.12 37.81 -21.97
CA LEU A 9 -5.15 36.75 -21.70
C LEU A 9 -5.95 35.55 -21.17
N VAL A 10 -6.23 34.59 -22.05
CA VAL A 10 -6.69 33.27 -21.65
C VAL A 10 -5.53 32.61 -20.90
N LEU A 11 -5.57 32.70 -19.58
CA LEU A 11 -4.79 31.84 -18.69
C LEU A 11 -5.22 30.39 -18.96
N VAL A 12 -4.52 29.73 -19.87
CA VAL A 12 -4.48 28.26 -19.91
C VAL A 12 -3.71 27.85 -18.67
N VAL A 13 -4.41 27.78 -17.55
CA VAL A 13 -3.92 27.08 -16.36
C VAL A 13 -3.90 25.61 -16.75
N PRO A 14 -2.75 24.94 -16.82
CA PRO A 14 -2.74 23.49 -16.90
C PRO A 14 -3.31 23.00 -15.58
N PHE A 15 -4.61 22.71 -15.57
CA PHE A 15 -5.17 21.84 -14.54
C PHE A 15 -4.30 20.58 -14.55
N PRO A 16 -3.72 20.15 -13.41
CA PRO A 16 -3.04 18.88 -13.38
C PRO A 16 -4.08 17.85 -13.78
N ALA A 17 -3.93 17.31 -14.98
CA ALA A 17 -4.70 16.15 -15.40
C ALA A 17 -4.38 15.09 -14.36
N PHE A 18 -5.34 14.80 -13.48
CA PHE A 18 -5.30 13.59 -12.69
C PHE A 18 -5.19 12.47 -13.70
N ALA A 19 -3.99 11.92 -13.88
CA ALA A 19 -3.77 10.80 -14.79
C ALA A 19 -4.77 9.72 -14.38
N ALA A 20 -5.71 9.41 -15.27
CA ALA A 20 -6.69 8.37 -15.02
C ALA A 20 -5.93 7.06 -14.81
N TYR A 21 -6.27 6.34 -13.76
CA TYR A 21 -5.68 5.02 -13.53
C TYR A 21 -6.11 4.10 -14.68
N ASP A 22 -5.14 3.68 -15.50
CA ASP A 22 -5.36 2.99 -16.77
C ASP A 22 -4.69 1.61 -16.78
N VAL A 23 -4.65 0.98 -17.96
CA VAL A 23 -4.05 -0.36 -18.12
C VAL A 23 -2.55 -0.34 -17.84
N ALA A 24 -1.83 0.72 -18.23
CA ALA A 24 -0.39 0.82 -18.01
C ALA A 24 -0.07 0.97 -16.53
N ALA A 25 -0.80 1.84 -15.82
CA ALA A 25 -0.69 2.00 -14.37
C ALA A 25 -1.06 0.70 -13.63
N TRP A 26 -2.03 -0.06 -14.13
CA TRP A 26 -2.37 -1.37 -13.59
C TRP A 26 -1.24 -2.39 -13.74
N GLU A 27 -0.60 -2.48 -14.92
CA GLU A 27 0.54 -3.38 -15.13
C GLU A 27 1.76 -2.96 -14.29
N GLU A 28 2.00 -1.65 -14.13
CA GLU A 28 3.05 -1.14 -13.24
C GLU A 28 2.82 -1.54 -11.78
N ASP A 29 1.59 -1.35 -11.27
CA ASP A 29 1.22 -1.78 -9.92
C ASP A 29 1.35 -3.31 -9.79
N PHE A 30 0.96 -4.09 -10.81
CA PHE A 30 1.12 -5.55 -10.83
C PHE A 30 2.59 -5.97 -10.72
N THR A 31 3.45 -5.43 -11.57
CA THR A 31 4.90 -5.73 -11.56
C THR A 31 5.53 -5.32 -10.24
N THR A 32 5.17 -4.14 -9.72
CA THR A 32 5.70 -3.64 -8.44
C THR A 32 5.29 -4.54 -7.28
N LEU A 33 4.04 -5.01 -7.25
CA LEU A 33 3.59 -5.98 -6.24
C LEU A 33 4.39 -7.28 -6.31
N GLY A 34 4.77 -7.74 -7.50
CA GLY A 34 5.66 -8.91 -7.69
C GLY A 34 7.01 -8.71 -7.01
N LEU A 35 7.65 -7.56 -7.28
CA LEU A 35 8.93 -7.21 -6.68
C LEU A 35 8.83 -7.02 -5.16
N GLN A 36 7.73 -6.44 -4.67
CA GLN A 36 7.49 -6.27 -3.23
C GLN A 36 7.31 -7.62 -2.54
N ALA A 37 6.57 -8.56 -3.14
CA ALA A 37 6.40 -9.92 -2.62
C ALA A 37 7.76 -10.60 -2.38
N GLU A 38 8.68 -10.51 -3.34
CA GLU A 38 10.03 -11.04 -3.19
C GLU A 38 10.84 -10.30 -2.10
N ALA A 39 10.68 -8.98 -2.02
CA ALA A 39 11.41 -8.14 -1.07
C ALA A 39 11.00 -8.38 0.39
N PHE A 40 9.77 -8.86 0.66
CA PHE A 40 9.30 -9.17 2.02
C PHE A 40 10.13 -10.24 2.72
N SER A 41 10.78 -11.16 1.99
CA SER A 41 11.73 -12.12 2.58
C SER A 41 12.86 -11.45 3.38
N LYS A 42 13.23 -10.21 3.05
CA LYS A 42 14.27 -9.44 3.75
C LYS A 42 13.79 -8.80 5.05
N CYS A 43 12.50 -8.89 5.35
CA CYS A 43 11.85 -8.36 6.54
C CYS A 43 11.65 -9.42 7.62
N GLU A 44 11.43 -10.67 7.20
CA GLU A 44 11.20 -11.81 8.09
C GLU A 44 12.36 -11.99 9.08
N GLY A 45 12.01 -12.19 10.35
CA GLY A 45 12.93 -12.33 11.48
C GLY A 45 13.58 -11.03 11.95
N ARG A 46 13.31 -9.89 11.31
CA ARG A 46 14.04 -8.62 11.54
C ARG A 46 13.16 -7.46 12.01
N MET A 47 11.92 -7.73 12.39
CA MET A 47 10.96 -6.70 12.81
C MET A 47 11.31 -6.02 14.15
N THR A 48 12.34 -6.46 14.86
CA THR A 48 12.89 -5.78 16.05
C THR A 48 13.86 -4.65 15.71
N GLU A 49 14.38 -4.59 14.48
CA GLU A 49 15.30 -3.56 14.02
C GLU A 49 14.53 -2.33 13.51
N LYS A 50 14.78 -1.13 14.07
CA LYS A 50 14.01 0.08 13.71
C LYS A 50 13.95 0.38 12.20
N PRO A 51 15.06 0.33 11.43
CA PRO A 51 15.01 0.58 10.00
C PRO A 51 14.18 -0.47 9.24
N ARG A 52 14.26 -1.74 9.66
CA ARG A 52 13.51 -2.84 9.04
C ARG A 52 12.03 -2.76 9.37
N PHE A 53 11.69 -2.64 10.65
CA PHE A 53 10.32 -2.45 11.11
C PHE A 53 9.60 -1.36 10.30
N LYS A 54 10.23 -0.19 10.18
CA LYS A 54 9.69 0.93 9.41
C LYS A 54 9.57 0.63 7.92
N GLY A 55 10.66 0.22 7.26
CA GLY A 55 10.66 0.00 5.81
C GLY A 55 9.68 -1.09 5.39
N CYS A 56 9.60 -2.17 6.17
CA CYS A 56 8.71 -3.29 5.90
C CYS A 56 7.24 -2.91 6.07
N LEU A 57 6.89 -2.11 7.09
CA LEU A 57 5.53 -1.62 7.28
C LEU A 57 5.11 -0.60 6.22
N GLN A 58 6.05 0.25 5.76
CA GLN A 58 5.79 1.16 4.65
C GLN A 58 5.57 0.42 3.33
N MET A 59 6.39 -0.60 3.06
CA MET A 59 6.21 -1.45 1.88
C MET A 59 4.89 -2.21 1.93
N TRP A 60 4.49 -2.70 3.10
CA TRP A 60 3.19 -3.35 3.29
C TRP A 60 2.01 -2.40 3.10
N ASP A 61 2.10 -1.16 3.60
CA ASP A 61 1.10 -0.13 3.35
C ASP A 61 0.99 0.25 1.88
N ASP A 62 2.13 0.41 1.19
CA ASP A 62 2.15 0.68 -0.26
C ASP A 62 1.53 -0.48 -1.06
N ALA A 63 1.89 -1.72 -0.74
CA ALA A 63 1.32 -2.91 -1.38
C ALA A 63 -0.21 -2.96 -1.25
N LYS A 64 -0.76 -2.72 -0.05
CA LYS A 64 -2.22 -2.65 0.15
C LYS A 64 -2.88 -1.57 -0.69
N LYS A 65 -2.27 -0.39 -0.78
CA LYS A 65 -2.79 0.72 -1.60
C LYS A 65 -2.80 0.36 -3.08
N ARG A 66 -1.77 -0.34 -3.58
CA ARG A 66 -1.72 -0.86 -4.95
C ARG A 66 -2.84 -1.85 -5.20
N VAL A 67 -3.00 -2.86 -4.34
CA VAL A 67 -4.09 -3.85 -4.43
C VAL A 67 -5.45 -3.15 -4.52
N VAL A 68 -5.74 -2.19 -3.63
CA VAL A 68 -7.02 -1.45 -3.65
C VAL A 68 -7.25 -0.70 -4.96
N ARG A 69 -6.22 -0.04 -5.52
CA ARG A 69 -6.35 0.64 -6.82
C ARG A 69 -6.57 -0.35 -7.95
N MET A 70 -5.81 -1.43 -7.97
CA MET A 70 -5.90 -2.47 -8.98
C MET A 70 -7.27 -3.17 -8.96
N GLU A 71 -7.79 -3.50 -7.78
CA GLU A 71 -9.14 -4.05 -7.62
C GLU A 71 -10.22 -3.08 -8.11
N LYS A 72 -10.11 -1.80 -7.75
CA LYS A 72 -11.06 -0.77 -8.18
C LYS A 72 -11.08 -0.67 -9.70
N PHE A 73 -9.90 -0.71 -10.33
CA PHE A 73 -9.78 -0.71 -11.78
C PHE A 73 -10.34 -1.98 -12.42
N ALA A 74 -10.02 -3.16 -11.88
CA ALA A 74 -10.52 -4.44 -12.38
C ALA A 74 -12.06 -4.52 -12.30
N LYS A 75 -12.67 -3.98 -11.23
CA LYS A 75 -14.13 -3.87 -11.09
C LYS A 75 -14.74 -2.91 -12.12
N ALA A 76 -14.08 -1.79 -12.40
CA ALA A 76 -14.55 -0.80 -13.37
C ALA A 76 -14.35 -1.23 -14.83
N THR A 77 -13.36 -2.08 -15.09
CA THR A 77 -13.00 -2.58 -16.42
C THR A 77 -12.86 -4.11 -16.39
N PRO A 78 -13.97 -4.86 -16.27
CA PRO A 78 -13.92 -6.31 -16.08
C PRO A 78 -13.15 -7.01 -17.20
N ASP A 79 -12.19 -7.81 -16.80
CA ASP A 79 -11.39 -8.66 -17.69
C ASP A 79 -11.01 -9.95 -16.94
N PRO A 80 -11.36 -11.14 -17.45
CA PRO A 80 -11.10 -12.40 -16.78
C PRO A 80 -9.60 -12.65 -16.54
N PHE A 81 -8.75 -12.25 -17.49
CA PHE A 81 -7.30 -12.45 -17.39
C PHE A 81 -6.68 -11.64 -16.25
N ARG A 82 -6.99 -10.34 -16.17
CA ARG A 82 -6.59 -9.49 -15.03
C ARG A 82 -7.16 -9.98 -13.70
N THR A 83 -8.38 -10.51 -13.69
CA THR A 83 -8.99 -11.06 -12.46
C THR A 83 -8.22 -12.28 -11.94
N VAL A 84 -7.85 -13.22 -12.81
CA VAL A 84 -7.03 -14.38 -12.44
C VAL A 84 -5.66 -13.93 -11.94
N ARG A 85 -4.98 -13.05 -12.70
CA ARG A 85 -3.67 -12.51 -12.31
C ARG A 85 -3.71 -11.77 -10.97
N MET A 86 -4.74 -10.97 -10.70
CA MET A 86 -4.92 -10.30 -9.41
C MET A 86 -4.96 -11.32 -8.28
N LYS A 87 -5.75 -12.37 -8.42
CA LYS A 87 -5.91 -13.39 -7.38
C LYS A 87 -4.58 -14.11 -7.09
N GLU A 88 -3.84 -14.49 -8.13
CA GLU A 88 -2.51 -15.09 -7.98
C GLU A 88 -1.54 -14.14 -7.26
N GLN A 89 -1.61 -12.84 -7.58
CA GLN A 89 -0.74 -11.83 -6.99
C GLN A 89 -1.09 -11.56 -5.52
N GLU A 90 -2.38 -11.55 -5.18
CA GLU A 90 -2.87 -11.44 -3.81
C GLU A 90 -2.47 -12.65 -2.97
N GLU A 91 -2.53 -13.86 -3.53
CA GLU A 91 -2.07 -15.07 -2.85
C GLU A 91 -0.56 -15.01 -2.57
N LYS A 92 0.25 -14.67 -3.58
CA LYS A 92 1.70 -14.48 -3.41
C LYS A 92 2.03 -13.44 -2.34
N LEU A 93 1.36 -12.29 -2.38
CA LEU A 93 1.54 -11.24 -1.39
C LEU A 93 1.08 -11.71 0.01
N GLY A 94 -0.03 -12.42 0.11
CA GLY A 94 -0.55 -12.98 1.34
C GLY A 94 0.43 -13.95 2.00
N THR A 95 1.02 -14.86 1.23
CA THR A 95 2.09 -15.76 1.69
C THR A 95 3.32 -14.96 2.10
N ALA A 96 3.79 -14.04 1.26
CA ALA A 96 4.99 -13.24 1.53
C ALA A 96 4.87 -12.36 2.78
N THR A 97 3.65 -11.97 3.18
CA THR A 97 3.41 -11.08 4.32
C THR A 97 2.85 -11.78 5.56
N ALA A 98 2.68 -13.12 5.51
CA ALA A 98 2.09 -13.90 6.59
C ALA A 98 2.85 -13.78 7.93
N PHE A 99 4.16 -13.49 7.88
CA PHE A 99 5.00 -13.30 9.06
C PHE A 99 4.74 -11.97 9.80
N LEU A 100 4.17 -10.94 9.13
CA LEU A 100 4.05 -9.59 9.70
C LEU A 100 3.21 -9.60 10.99
N ALA A 101 2.04 -10.23 10.97
CA ALA A 101 1.17 -10.29 12.13
C ALA A 101 1.80 -11.01 13.34
N PRO A 102 2.30 -12.26 13.22
CA PRO A 102 2.92 -12.94 14.36
C PRO A 102 4.16 -12.20 14.87
N GLU A 103 5.03 -11.66 14.01
CA GLU A 103 6.22 -10.92 14.47
C GLU A 103 5.86 -9.62 15.19
N VAL A 104 4.94 -8.83 14.63
CA VAL A 104 4.51 -7.57 15.26
C VAL A 104 3.79 -7.84 16.58
N ARG A 105 3.05 -8.95 16.71
CA ARG A 105 2.43 -9.38 17.98
C ARG A 105 3.45 -9.86 19.01
N ALA A 106 4.53 -10.51 18.57
CA ALA A 106 5.59 -11.01 19.44
C ALA A 106 6.46 -9.89 20.03
N LEU A 107 6.41 -8.66 19.48
CA LEU A 107 7.17 -7.53 20.01
C LEU A 107 6.75 -7.20 21.45
N PRO A 108 7.70 -7.18 22.41
CA PRO A 108 7.43 -6.69 23.76
C PRO A 108 6.96 -5.24 23.73
N LYS A 109 6.07 -4.86 24.66
CA LYS A 109 5.52 -3.50 24.76
C LYS A 109 6.62 -2.42 24.77
N ALA A 110 7.72 -2.64 25.49
CA ALA A 110 8.84 -1.72 25.55
C ALA A 110 9.53 -1.54 24.19
N THR A 111 9.80 -2.65 23.48
CA THR A 111 10.39 -2.65 22.14
C THR A 111 9.49 -1.94 21.14
N TYR A 112 8.20 -2.27 21.13
CA TYR A 112 7.20 -1.60 20.29
C TYR A 112 7.16 -0.09 20.52
N SER A 113 7.06 0.35 21.78
CA SER A 113 7.08 1.78 22.12
C SER A 113 8.36 2.47 21.64
N LYS A 114 9.53 1.82 21.77
CA LYS A 114 10.82 2.35 21.28
C LYS A 114 10.86 2.46 19.75
N LEU A 115 10.32 1.47 19.04
CA LEU A 115 10.24 1.46 17.58
C LEU A 115 9.34 2.60 17.08
N MET A 116 8.19 2.79 17.73
CA MET A 116 7.20 3.82 17.38
C MET A 116 7.60 5.24 17.83
N ALA A 117 8.55 5.37 18.76
CA ALA A 117 8.92 6.66 19.33
C ALA A 117 9.53 7.61 18.27
N ASN A 118 9.00 8.85 18.27
CA ASN A 118 9.47 10.00 17.49
C ASN A 118 9.54 9.79 15.97
N ASP A 119 8.78 8.84 15.41
CA ASP A 119 8.73 8.62 13.97
C ASP A 119 7.35 9.01 13.39
N LYS A 120 7.32 10.14 12.67
CA LYS A 120 6.09 10.68 12.07
C LYS A 120 5.48 9.75 11.02
N GLN A 121 6.29 8.96 10.31
CA GLN A 121 5.80 8.05 9.28
C GLN A 121 5.21 6.79 9.90
N LEU A 122 5.79 6.28 10.99
CA LEU A 122 5.16 5.19 11.75
C LEU A 122 3.87 5.64 12.44
N ALA A 123 3.78 6.92 12.84
CA ALA A 123 2.55 7.46 13.41
C ALA A 123 1.37 7.40 12.43
N THR A 124 1.58 7.64 11.14
CA THR A 124 0.51 7.51 10.12
C THR A 124 0.10 6.05 9.89
N LEU A 125 1.02 5.11 10.10
CA LEU A 125 0.76 3.67 9.97
C LEU A 125 0.20 3.03 11.24
N LYS A 126 0.09 3.77 12.35
CA LYS A 126 -0.34 3.25 13.65
C LYS A 126 -1.65 2.43 13.58
N PRO A 127 -2.71 2.85 12.88
CA PRO A 127 -3.94 2.05 12.81
C PRO A 127 -3.71 0.66 12.20
N GLU A 128 -2.91 0.59 11.14
CA GLU A 128 -2.56 -0.65 10.44
C GLU A 128 -1.69 -1.56 11.30
N ILE A 129 -0.73 -0.98 12.02
CA ILE A 129 0.15 -1.71 12.93
C ILE A 129 -0.65 -2.27 14.12
N GLU A 130 -1.57 -1.49 14.69
CA GLU A 130 -2.45 -1.99 15.75
C GLU A 130 -3.41 -3.06 15.23
N ALA A 131 -3.82 -3.02 13.96
CA ALA A 131 -4.61 -4.10 13.34
C ALA A 131 -3.82 -5.42 13.27
N LEU A 132 -2.52 -5.38 12.94
CA LEU A 132 -1.64 -6.56 13.00
C LEU A 132 -1.54 -7.14 14.42
N ARG A 133 -1.55 -6.27 15.44
CA ARG A 133 -1.44 -6.68 16.85
C ARG A 133 -2.71 -7.30 17.41
N LYS A 134 -3.88 -7.06 16.81
CA LYS A 134 -5.13 -7.70 17.24
C LYS A 134 -5.03 -9.21 16.98
N PRO A 135 -5.50 -10.07 17.91
CA PRO A 135 -5.62 -11.49 17.63
C PRO A 135 -6.56 -11.70 16.44
N ALA A 136 -6.28 -12.71 15.61
CA ALA A 136 -7.22 -13.11 14.58
C ALA A 136 -8.56 -13.47 15.24
N PRO A 137 -9.72 -13.12 14.63
CA PRO A 137 -11.00 -13.55 15.16
C PRO A 137 -10.99 -15.07 15.30
N LYS A 138 -11.30 -15.56 16.51
CA LYS A 138 -11.46 -17.00 16.74
C LYS A 138 -12.58 -17.47 15.83
N LYS A 139 -12.29 -18.29 14.82
CA LYS A 139 -13.32 -18.95 14.02
C LYS A 139 -14.16 -19.78 15.00
N PRO A 140 -15.48 -19.58 15.11
CA PRO A 140 -16.29 -20.47 15.93
C PRO A 140 -16.14 -21.88 15.36
N LEU A 141 -15.86 -22.86 16.23
CA LEU A 141 -16.00 -24.27 15.90
C LEU A 141 -17.49 -24.52 15.66
N SER A 142 -17.88 -24.56 14.40
CA SER A 142 -19.18 -25.05 13.93
C SER A 142 -18.98 -26.40 13.26
#